data_AF-A0A800A6S3-F1
#
_entry.id   AF-A0A800A6S3-F1
#
_cell.length_a   1.000
_cell.length_b   1.000
_cell.length_c   1.000
_cell.angle_alpha   90.00
_cell.angle_beta   90.00
_cell.angle_gamma   90.00
#
_symmetry.space_group_name_H-M   'P 1'
#
loop_
_entity.id
_entity.type
_entity.pdbx_description
1 polymer ?
#
loop_
_entity_poly.entity_id
_entity_poly.type
_entity_poly.pdbx_seq_one_letter_code
_entity_poly.pdbx_strand_id
1 'polypeptide(L)'
;MTWVDTHCHLQLDGRDPAELLADAPEVDWVVVPGVDAASSLASLKLAASFPGRVLAAAGLHPHDASRWPEERVEIESLAADAAAVGETGLDFYRDLSPREDQEA
;
A
#
# COMPACT_ATOMS: atom_id res chain seq x y z
N MET A 1 4.33 25.75 -5.72
CA MET A 1 3.28 25.02 -4.98
C MET A 1 3.80 23.60 -4.84
N THR A 2 3.72 23.02 -3.65
CA THR A 2 4.25 21.69 -3.36
C THR A 2 3.07 20.73 -3.27
N TRP A 3 3.11 19.62 -4.02
CA TRP A 3 2.06 18.61 -4.04
C TRP A 3 2.48 17.37 -3.26
N VAL A 4 1.50 16.57 -2.89
CA VAL A 4 1.69 15.27 -2.26
C VAL A 4 0.78 14.28 -2.95
N ASP A 5 1.25 13.06 -3.13
CA ASP A 5 0.44 11.97 -3.67
C ASP A 5 0.06 11.03 -2.52
N THR A 6 -1.20 11.07 -2.11
CA THR A 6 -1.66 10.29 -0.95
C THR A 6 -1.89 8.82 -1.27
N HIS A 7 -1.71 8.37 -2.52
CA HIS A 7 -1.92 6.96 -2.91
C HIS A 7 -1.28 6.62 -4.25
N CYS A 8 -0.13 5.94 -4.24
CA CYS A 8 0.53 5.49 -5.47
C CYS A 8 1.20 4.13 -5.31
N HIS A 9 0.87 3.18 -6.19
CA HIS A 9 1.47 1.84 -6.17
C HIS A 9 2.85 1.79 -6.85
N LEU A 10 3.81 2.57 -6.36
CA LEU A 10 5.18 2.60 -6.91
C LEU A 10 5.86 1.23 -6.92
N GLN A 11 5.64 0.44 -5.86
CA GLN A 11 6.21 -0.89 -5.69
C GLN A 11 5.65 -1.93 -6.67
N LEU A 12 4.55 -1.63 -7.37
CA LEU A 12 3.91 -2.52 -8.34
C LEU A 12 4.12 -2.08 -9.80
N ASP A 13 4.70 -0.89 -10.05
CA ASP A 13 4.89 -0.33 -11.40
C ASP A 13 5.92 -1.13 -12.23
N GLY A 14 6.94 -1.69 -11.57
CA GLY A 14 7.99 -2.50 -12.20
C GLY A 14 9.17 -1.70 -12.77
N ARG A 15 9.09 -0.37 -12.83
CA ARG A 15 10.24 0.52 -13.09
C ARG A 15 11.02 0.83 -11.80
N ASP A 16 12.18 1.48 -11.95
CA ASP A 16 12.96 1.94 -10.81
C ASP A 16 12.22 3.07 -10.07
N PRO A 17 11.87 2.91 -8.79
CA PRO A 17 11.21 3.96 -8.01
C PRO A 17 11.99 5.28 -7.94
N ALA A 18 13.32 5.25 -8.02
CA ALA A 18 14.13 6.47 -8.03
C ALA A 18 13.86 7.31 -9.29
N GLU A 19 13.69 6.67 -10.45
CA GLU A 19 13.35 7.34 -11.70
C GLU A 19 11.92 7.92 -11.62
N LEU A 20 10.96 7.13 -11.13
CA LEU A 20 9.57 7.57 -10.97
C LEU A 20 9.43 8.81 -10.06
N LEU A 21 10.15 8.82 -8.93
CA LEU A 21 10.15 9.95 -7.99
C LEU A 21 10.85 11.18 -8.57
N ALA A 22 11.82 10.99 -9.47
CA ALA A 22 12.53 12.08 -10.14
C ALA A 22 11.70 12.72 -11.27
N ASP A 23 10.82 11.94 -11.92
CA ASP A 23 9.92 12.40 -12.98
C ASP A 23 8.80 13.32 -12.48
N ALA A 24 8.55 13.36 -11.17
CA ALA A 24 7.55 14.21 -10.52
C ALA A 24 8.19 15.11 -9.44
N PRO A 25 9.10 16.03 -9.79
CA PRO A 25 9.84 16.84 -8.83
C PRO A 25 8.97 17.82 -8.02
N GLU A 26 7.75 18.11 -8.47
CA GLU A 26 6.76 18.90 -7.74
C GLU A 26 6.02 18.13 -6.62
N VAL A 27 6.14 16.79 -6.60
CA VAL A 27 5.60 15.92 -5.57
C VAL A 27 6.64 15.70 -4.48
N ASP A 28 6.37 16.29 -3.32
CA ASP A 28 7.28 16.27 -2.17
C ASP A 28 7.36 14.88 -1.55
N TRP A 29 6.22 14.24 -1.35
CA TRP A 29 6.16 12.88 -0.85
C TRP A 29 4.94 12.14 -1.34
N VAL A 30 5.03 10.81 -1.24
CA VAL A 30 4.00 9.87 -1.68
C VAL A 30 3.71 8.83 -0.61
N VAL A 31 2.45 8.40 -0.50
CA VAL A 31 2.06 7.22 0.28
C VAL A 31 1.95 6.03 -0.66
N VAL A 32 2.64 4.95 -0.32
CA VAL A 32 2.70 3.72 -1.10
C VAL A 32 1.95 2.63 -0.34
N PRO A 33 0.72 2.27 -0.77
CA PRO A 33 -0.11 1.29 -0.08
C PRO A 33 0.21 -0.13 -0.52
N GLY A 34 0.24 -1.05 0.45
CA GLY A 34 0.18 -2.48 0.19
C GLY A 34 -1.24 -2.93 -0.14
N VAL A 35 -1.35 -3.97 -0.96
CA VAL A 35 -2.62 -4.65 -1.30
C VAL A 35 -2.69 -6.07 -0.74
N ASP A 36 -1.57 -6.56 -0.21
CA ASP A 36 -1.37 -7.84 0.48
C ASP A 36 -0.13 -7.72 1.40
N ALA A 37 0.22 -8.77 2.15
CA ALA A 37 1.37 -8.76 3.05
C ALA A 37 2.70 -8.52 2.31
N ALA A 38 2.88 -9.16 1.14
CA ALA A 38 4.12 -9.06 0.38
C ALA A 38 4.36 -7.65 -0.18
N SER A 39 3.33 -7.02 -0.74
CA SER A 39 3.39 -5.65 -1.23
C SER A 39 3.42 -4.64 -0.10
N SER A 40 2.81 -4.91 1.05
CA SER A 40 2.95 -4.09 2.27
C SER A 40 4.40 -4.06 2.77
N LEU A 41 5.08 -5.21 2.78
CA LEU A 41 6.51 -5.29 3.10
C LEU A 41 7.36 -4.54 2.05
N ALA A 42 6.99 -4.62 0.77
CA ALA A 42 7.66 -3.86 -0.28
C ALA A 42 7.50 -2.35 -0.09
N SER A 43 6.31 -1.87 0.29
CA SER A 43 6.04 -0.46 0.62
C SER A 43 6.93 0.02 1.77
N LEU A 44 7.07 -0.75 2.84
CA LEU A 44 7.96 -0.43 3.97
C LEU A 44 9.44 -0.36 3.56
N LYS A 45 9.91 -1.33 2.77
CA LYS A 45 11.28 -1.31 2.22
C LYS A 45 11.54 -0.10 1.34
N LEU A 46 10.53 0.33 0.58
CA LEU A 46 10.62 1.51 -0.25
C LEU A 46 10.69 2.78 0.60
N ALA A 47 9.83 2.91 1.61
CA ALA A 47 9.87 4.01 2.58
C ALA A 47 11.23 4.12 3.29
N ALA A 48 11.83 2.99 3.67
CA ALA A 48 13.17 2.95 4.28
C ALA A 48 14.28 3.39 3.31
N SER A 49 14.11 3.15 2.00
CA SER A 49 15.08 3.51 0.96
C SER A 49 14.99 4.99 0.55
N PHE A 50 13.82 5.61 0.72
CA PHE A 50 13.55 7.01 0.36
C PHE A 50 12.96 7.81 1.54
N PRO A 51 13.71 7.95 2.65
CA PRO A 51 13.20 8.59 3.86
C PRO A 51 12.77 10.03 3.59
N GLY A 52 11.56 10.38 4.03
CA GLY A 52 10.96 11.70 3.83
C GLY A 52 10.35 11.94 2.45
N ARG A 53 10.58 11.06 1.47
CA ARG A 53 9.93 11.10 0.14
C ARG A 53 8.84 10.03 0.01
N VAL A 54 8.99 8.89 0.68
CA VAL A 54 8.02 7.80 0.63
C VAL A 54 7.54 7.46 2.04
N LEU A 55 6.22 7.37 2.19
CA LEU A 55 5.53 6.81 3.35
C LEU A 55 4.89 5.49 2.94
N ALA A 56 4.93 4.49 3.82
CA ALA A 56 4.29 3.20 3.56
C ALA A 56 2.90 3.16 4.21
N ALA A 57 1.95 2.54 3.52
CA ALA A 57 0.76 1.97 4.13
C ALA A 57 0.76 0.45 3.95
N ALA A 58 0.17 -0.26 4.91
CA ALA A 58 0.06 -1.73 4.89
C ALA A 58 -1.40 -2.15 5.04
N GLY A 59 -1.85 -3.10 4.22
CA GLY A 59 -3.25 -3.50 4.15
C GLY A 59 -3.48 -4.69 3.23
N LEU A 60 -4.74 -5.15 3.21
CA LEU A 60 -5.25 -6.15 2.29
C LEU A 60 -6.38 -5.52 1.47
N HIS A 61 -6.25 -5.53 0.15
CA HIS A 61 -7.25 -4.96 -0.75
C HIS A 61 -8.53 -5.83 -0.76
N PRO A 62 -9.74 -5.24 -0.86
CA PRO A 62 -11.02 -5.97 -0.86
C PRO A 62 -11.13 -7.11 -1.88
N HIS A 63 -10.36 -7.06 -2.97
CA HIS A 63 -10.37 -8.15 -3.96
C HIS A 63 -9.86 -9.47 -3.39
N ASP A 64 -8.95 -9.39 -2.42
CA ASP A 64 -8.27 -10.52 -1.81
C ASP A 64 -8.72 -10.75 -0.36
N ALA A 65 -9.83 -10.15 0.09
CA ALA A 65 -10.29 -10.22 1.48
C ALA A 65 -10.47 -11.64 2.01
N SER A 66 -10.77 -12.63 1.16
CA SER A 66 -10.83 -14.04 1.55
C SER A 66 -9.50 -14.61 2.07
N ARG A 67 -8.37 -13.92 1.83
CA ARG A 67 -7.02 -14.27 2.32
C ARG A 67 -6.70 -13.67 3.68
N TRP A 68 -7.62 -12.92 4.29
CA TRP A 68 -7.38 -12.27 5.57
C TRP A 68 -7.00 -13.26 6.68
N PRO A 69 -7.63 -14.43 6.85
CA PRO A 69 -7.23 -15.39 7.89
C PRO A 69 -5.76 -15.82 7.82
N GLU A 70 -5.21 -15.91 6.61
CA GLU A 70 -3.82 -16.31 6.38
C GLU A 70 -2.83 -15.16 6.56
N GLU A 71 -3.21 -13.93 6.18
CA GLU A 71 -2.28 -12.79 6.12
C GLU A 71 -2.38 -11.82 7.30
N ARG A 72 -3.45 -11.92 8.10
CA ARG A 72 -3.75 -11.01 9.21
C ARG A 72 -2.55 -10.74 10.11
N VAL A 73 -1.89 -11.79 10.60
CA VAL A 73 -0.79 -11.63 11.57
C VAL A 73 0.39 -10.87 10.97
N GLU A 74 0.71 -11.13 9.70
CA GLU A 74 1.80 -10.45 9.01
C GLU A 74 1.43 -9.00 8.72
N ILE A 75 0.22 -8.75 8.21
CA ILE A 75 -0.25 -7.39 7.91
C ILE A 75 -0.37 -6.55 9.18
N GLU A 76 -0.91 -7.09 10.29
CA GLU A 76 -0.95 -6.40 11.58
C GLU A 76 0.45 -6.04 12.08
N SER A 77 1.44 -6.92 11.89
CA SER A 77 2.83 -6.64 12.23
C SER A 77 3.43 -5.55 11.37
N LEU A 78 3.20 -5.56 10.05
CA LEU A 78 3.72 -4.55 9.12
C LEU A 78 3.03 -3.20 9.33
N ALA A 79 1.73 -3.19 9.62
CA ALA A 79 0.96 -1.99 9.89
C ALA A 79 1.43 -1.23 11.14
N ALA A 80 2.04 -1.93 12.10
CA ALA A 80 2.64 -1.29 13.28
C ALA A 80 3.81 -0.35 12.94
N ASP A 81 4.52 -0.62 11.85
CA ASP A 81 5.64 0.20 11.35
C ASP A 81 5.24 1.14 10.20
N ALA A 82 4.02 0.99 9.66
CA ALA A 82 3.51 1.80 8.56
C ALA A 82 2.94 3.14 9.04
N ALA A 83 2.91 4.13 8.14
CA ALA A 83 2.32 5.43 8.43
C ALA A 83 0.77 5.41 8.40
N ALA A 84 0.19 4.42 7.72
CA ALA A 84 -1.25 4.21 7.61
C ALA A 84 -1.60 2.74 7.40
N VAL A 85 -2.87 2.40 7.66
CA VAL A 85 -3.47 1.12 7.26
C VAL A 85 -4.13 1.32 5.91
N GLY A 86 -3.75 0.50 4.93
CA GLY A 86 -4.32 0.54 3.61
C GLY A 86 -3.41 -0.01 2.50
N GLU A 87 -3.97 -0.28 1.32
CA GLU A 87 -5.39 -0.07 1.02
C GLU A 87 -6.27 -1.22 1.50
N THR A 88 -7.46 -0.86 1.98
CA THR A 88 -8.45 -1.78 2.52
C THR A 88 -9.83 -1.13 2.37
N GLY A 89 -10.90 -1.93 2.45
CA GLY A 89 -12.26 -1.44 2.27
C GLY A 89 -13.15 -2.48 1.64
N LEU A 90 -14.12 -2.02 0.84
CA LEU A 90 -15.13 -2.85 0.19
C LEU A 90 -15.15 -2.54 -1.32
N ASP A 91 -15.16 -3.58 -2.15
CA ASP A 91 -15.41 -3.46 -3.59
C ASP A 91 -16.53 -4.42 -4.02
N PHE A 92 -17.76 -3.97 -3.81
CA PHE A 92 -18.97 -4.69 -4.25
C PHE A 92 -19.30 -4.48 -5.72
N TYR A 93 -18.49 -3.70 -6.44
CA TYR A 93 -18.63 -3.59 -7.89
C TYR A 93 -17.90 -4.73 -8.59
N ARG A 94 -16.68 -5.06 -8.14
CA ARG A 94 -15.90 -6.20 -8.64
C ARG A 94 -16.27 -7.51 -7.96
N ASP A 95 -16.58 -7.46 -6.66
CA ASP A 95 -17.12 -8.59 -5.86
C ASP A 95 -16.25 -9.87 -5.98
N LEU A 96 -14.91 -9.70 -5.95
CA LEU A 96 -13.94 -10.78 -6.18
C LEU A 96 -13.64 -11.63 -4.93
N SER A 97 -13.98 -11.13 -3.75
CA SER A 97 -14.05 -11.89 -2.50
C SER A 97 -15.48 -11.87 -1.96
N PRO A 98 -15.93 -12.92 -1.23
CA PRO A 98 -17.22 -12.90 -0.54
C PRO A 98 -17.40 -11.63 0.30
N ARG A 99 -18.60 -11.05 0.30
CA ARG A 99 -18.87 -9.81 1.04
C ARG A 99 -18.62 -9.95 2.54
N GLU A 100 -18.92 -11.13 3.09
CA GLU A 100 -18.66 -11.43 4.50
C GLU A 100 -17.16 -11.36 4.84
N ASP A 101 -16.28 -11.72 3.90
CA ASP A 101 -14.83 -11.61 4.08
C ASP A 101 -14.37 -10.15 3.95
N GLN A 102 -15.00 -9.36 3.07
CA GLN A 102 -14.70 -7.93 2.92
C GLN A 102 -15.19 -7.09 4.13
N GLU A 103 -16.24 -7.53 4.81
CA GLU A 103 -16.84 -6.86 5.98
C GLU A 103 -16.23 -7.29 7.33
N ALA A 104 -15.31 -8.26 7.31
CA ALA A 104 -14.74 -8.93 8.49
C ALA A 104 -13.79 -8.07 9.35
#